data_AF-A0A8T7JLK9-F1
#
_entry.id   AF-A0A8T7JLK9-F1
#
_cell.length_a   1.000
_cell.length_b   1.000
_cell.length_c   1.000
_cell.angle_alpha   90.00
_cell.angle_beta   90.00
_cell.angle_gamma   90.00
#
_symmetry.space_group_name_H-M   'P 1'
#
loop_
_entity.id
_entity.type
_entity.pdbx_description
1 polymer ?
#
loop_
_entity_poly.entity_id
_entity_poly.type
_entity_poly.pdbx_seq_one_letter_code
_entity_poly.pdbx_strand_id
1 'polypeptide(L)' 'MSDTKKLLEDKVAQLEKGLFSMSKDRARALSNHETVDLIEELRAAVAELKAHANTL' A
#
# COMPACT_ATOMS: atom_id res chain seq x y z
N MET A 1 -2.31 11.52 -18.94
CA MET A 1 -1.40 10.68 -18.12
C MET A 1 -1.56 9.25 -18.61
N SER A 2 -0.48 8.47 -18.75
CA SER A 2 -0.61 7.04 -19.03
C SER A 2 -1.31 6.35 -17.85
N ASP A 3 -2.24 5.43 -18.12
CA ASP A 3 -2.97 4.68 -17.08
C ASP A 3 -1.99 3.94 -16.15
N THR A 4 -0.88 3.45 -16.69
CA THR A 4 0.24 2.86 -15.92
C THR A 4 0.85 3.83 -14.92
N LYS A 5 1.06 5.10 -15.33
CA LYS A 5 1.64 6.11 -14.44
C LYS A 5 0.71 6.40 -13.26
N LYS A 6 -0.59 6.51 -13.53
CA LYS A 6 -1.60 6.74 -12.49
C LYS A 6 -1.68 5.57 -11.51
N LEU A 7 -1.71 4.33 -12.01
CA LEU A 7 -1.69 3.13 -11.18
C LEU A 7 -0.47 3.09 -10.25
N LEU A 8 0.72 3.40 -10.78
CA LEU A 8 1.94 3.44 -9.99
C LEU A 8 1.88 4.52 -8.90
N GLU A 9 1.44 5.74 -9.23
CA GLU A 9 1.29 6.82 -8.26
C GLU A 9 0.31 6.46 -7.14
N ASP A 10 -0.86 5.91 -7.49
CA ASP A 10 -1.88 5.51 -6.52
C ASP A 10 -1.38 4.41 -5.56
N LYS A 11 -0.67 3.40 -6.09
CA LYS A 11 -0.15 2.30 -5.27
C LYS A 11 1.06 2.71 -4.43
N VAL A 12 1.93 3.57 -4.94
CA VAL A 12 3.03 4.14 -4.16
C VAL A 12 2.48 4.94 -2.98
N ALA A 13 1.48 5.79 -3.20
CA ALA A 13 0.84 6.55 -2.12
C ALA A 13 0.19 5.63 -1.07
N GLN A 14 -0.42 4.52 -1.49
CA GLN A 14 -0.99 3.52 -0.57
C GLN A 14 0.11 2.85 0.29
N LEU A 15 1.24 2.48 -0.31
CA LEU A 15 2.38 1.90 0.41
C LEU A 15 3.00 2.90 1.39
N GLU A 16 3.19 4.15 0.99
CA GLU A 16 3.72 5.22 1.86
C GLU A 16 2.83 5.46 3.08
N LYS A 17 1.50 5.50 2.89
CA LYS A 17 0.54 5.62 3.99
C LYS A 17 0.62 4.43 4.95
N GLY A 18 0.80 3.21 4.44
CA GLY A 18 0.97 2.02 5.27
C GLY A 18 2.25 2.08 6.09
N LEU A 19 3.36 2.47 5.47
CA LEU A 19 4.64 2.65 6.17
C LEU A 19 4.53 3.70 7.28
N PHE A 20 3.86 4.83 7.02
CA PHE A 20 3.60 5.84 8.04
C PHE A 20 2.77 5.28 9.20
N SER A 21 1.72 4.51 8.90
CA SER A 21 0.84 3.93 9.92
C SER A 21 1.55 2.92 10.81
N MET A 22 2.62 2.29 10.32
CA MET A 22 3.49 1.37 11.07
C MET A 22 4.71 2.06 11.71
N SER A 23 5.04 3.29 11.31
CA SER A 23 6.21 4.01 11.81
C SER A 23 5.99 4.53 13.23
N LYS A 24 7.05 5.13 13.82
CA LYS A 24 6.97 5.80 15.12
C LYS A 24 6.18 7.11 15.07
N ASP A 25 5.93 7.66 13.88
CA ASP A 25 5.30 8.96 13.65
C ASP A 25 3.77 8.86 13.62
N ARG A 26 3.23 7.64 13.67
CA ARG A 26 1.78 7.40 13.76
C ARG A 26 1.19 8.08 15.00
N ALA A 27 0.00 8.67 14.85
CA ALA A 27 -0.69 9.35 15.94
C ALA A 27 -1.03 8.41 17.13
N ARG A 28 -1.22 7.11 16.87
CA ARG A 28 -1.42 6.10 17.90
C ARG A 28 -0.99 4.71 17.43
N ALA A 29 -0.82 3.80 18.39
CA ALA A 29 -0.70 2.37 18.08
C ALA A 29 -1.96 1.85 17.38
N LEU A 30 -1.75 1.03 16.34
CA LEU A 30 -2.77 0.19 15.75
C LEU A 30 -3.08 -0.97 16.71
N SER A 31 -4.35 -1.35 16.79
CA SER A 31 -4.72 -2.61 17.40
C SER A 31 -4.24 -3.79 16.53
N ASN A 32 -4.30 -5.00 17.08
CA ASN A 32 -3.93 -6.20 16.33
C ASN A 32 -4.79 -6.36 15.07
N HIS A 33 -6.11 -6.12 15.17
CA HIS A 33 -7.02 -6.20 14.03
C HIS A 33 -6.68 -5.16 12.97
N GLU A 34 -6.49 -3.90 13.36
CA GLU A 34 -6.12 -2.84 12.41
C GLU A 34 -4.77 -3.09 11.75
N THR A 35 -3.83 -3.73 12.45
CA THR A 35 -2.54 -4.11 11.89
C THR A 35 -2.69 -5.21 10.85
N VAL A 36 -3.54 -6.22 11.12
CA VAL A 36 -3.83 -7.30 10.17
C VAL A 36 -4.53 -6.76 8.92
N ASP A 37 -5.53 -5.90 9.09
CA ASP A 37 -6.25 -5.26 7.98
C ASP A 37 -5.28 -4.46 7.10
N LEU A 38 -4.41 -3.66 7.71
CA LEU A 38 -3.38 -2.90 7.00
C LEU A 38 -2.41 -3.82 6.24
N ILE A 39 -1.99 -4.94 6.83
CA ILE A 39 -1.10 -5.90 6.17
C ILE A 39 -1.78 -6.50 4.92
N GLU A 40 -3.05 -6.86 5.02
CA GLU A 40 -3.80 -7.43 3.89
C GLU A 40 -4.02 -6.39 2.78
N GLU A 41 -4.31 -5.13 3.13
CA GLU A 41 -4.40 -4.03 2.16
C GLU A 41 -3.08 -3.81 1.42
N LEU A 42 -1.94 -3.81 2.13
CA LEU A 42 -0.62 -3.64 1.53
C LEU A 42 -0.23 -4.84 0.65
N ARG A 43 -0.58 -6.06 1.07
CA ARG A 43 -0.39 -7.28 0.26
C ARG A 43 -1.17 -7.23 -1.04
N ALA A 44 -2.42 -6.77 -1.00
CA ALA A 44 -3.24 -6.58 -2.19
C ALA A 44 -2.61 -5.55 -3.14
N ALA A 45 -2.17 -4.39 -2.61
CA ALA A 45 -1.49 -3.37 -3.39
C ALA A 45 -0.22 -3.90 -4.10
N VAL A 46 0.60 -4.69 -3.39
CA VAL A 46 1.79 -5.34 -3.97
C VAL A 46 1.41 -6.38 -5.02
N ALA A 47 0.37 -7.17 -4.80
CA ALA A 47 -0.08 -8.18 -5.75
C ALA A 47 -0.56 -7.52 -7.06
N GLU A 48 -1.32 -6.44 -6.97
CA GLU A 48 -1.75 -5.66 -8.14
C GLU A 48 -0.55 -5.07 -8.91
N LEU A 49 0.43 -4.50 -8.21
CA LEU A 49 1.66 -4.00 -8.84
C LEU A 49 2.43 -5.11 -9.56
N LYS A 50 2.56 -6.29 -8.95
CA LYS A 50 3.22 -7.45 -9.58
C LYS A 50 2.44 -7.94 -10.80
N ALA A 51 1.11 -8.00 -10.72
CA ALA A 51 0.26 -8.37 -11.83
C ALA A 51 0.44 -7.38 -13.00
N HIS A 52 0.46 -6.08 -12.71
CA HIS A 52 0.69 -5.06 -13.74
C HIS A 52 2.10 -5.16 -14.34
N ALA A 53 3.13 -5.36 -13.53
CA ALA A 53 4.51 -5.52 -14.01
C ALA A 53 4.67 -6.72 -14.96
N ASN A 54 3.91 -7.81 -14.75
CA ASN A 54 3.90 -8.98 -15.65
C ASN A 54 3.15 -8.74 -16.96
N THR A 55 2.41 -7.63 -17.10
CA THR A 55 1.67 -7.25 -18.31
C THR A 55 2.37 -6.19 -19.15
N LEU A 56 3.51 -5.68 -18.68
CA LEU A 56 4.40 -4.77 -19.41
C LEU A 56 5.41 -5.57 -20.26
#